data_AF-A0AAE1NR46-F1
#
_entry.id   AF-A0AAE1NR46-F1
#
_cell.length_a   1.000
_cell.length_b   1.000
_cell.length_c   1.000
_cell.angle_alpha   90.00
_cell.angle_beta   90.00
_cell.angle_gamma   90.00
#
_symmetry.space_group_name_H-M   'P 1'
#
loop_
_entity.id
_entity.type
_entity.pdbx_description
1 polymer ?
#
loop_
_entity_poly.entity_id
_entity_poly.type
_entity_poly.pdbx_seq_one_letter_code
_entity_poly.pdbx_strand_id
1 'polypeptide(L)'
;MGNYGSFVPEALKTSQNPTLATLGKKLFLDTNLRPKDPYKFLISKVFEGTHALLVVGDYLRFTQSKKKITRTTYIMDETIFRNYMTWLLPQHTPYTATFSHHMTRLLETGILAKLYRDHVGTLITHDTQVRGDGVLNLSHLQGAFILLVLGLGVAFIVLLLERLTNKTPPSPPP
;
A
#
# COMPACT_ATOMS: atom_id res chain seq x y z
N MET A 1 -11.82 -12.20 -21.34
CA MET A 1 -10.37 -11.93 -21.26
C MET A 1 -9.70 -13.28 -21.05
N GLY A 2 -8.77 -13.70 -21.92
CA GLY A 2 -8.16 -15.03 -21.83
C GLY A 2 -7.46 -15.20 -20.48
N ASN A 3 -7.67 -16.34 -19.82
CA ASN A 3 -6.91 -16.69 -18.63
C ASN A 3 -5.44 -16.81 -19.04
N TYR A 4 -4.64 -15.77 -18.82
CA TYR A 4 -3.19 -15.74 -19.12
C TYR A 4 -2.40 -16.64 -18.16
N GLY A 5 -2.96 -17.78 -17.75
CA GLY A 5 -2.39 -18.65 -16.73
C GLY A 5 -2.26 -17.95 -15.39
N SER A 6 -3.24 -17.11 -15.00
CA SER A 6 -3.25 -16.54 -13.65
C SER A 6 -3.63 -17.65 -12.67
N PHE A 7 -2.62 -18.44 -12.27
CA PHE A 7 -2.73 -19.44 -11.22
C PHE A 7 -2.88 -18.80 -9.84
N VAL A 8 -2.94 -17.47 -9.73
CA VAL A 8 -2.92 -16.74 -8.47
C VAL A 8 -4.09 -17.09 -7.56
N PRO A 9 -5.36 -17.06 -8.01
CA PRO A 9 -6.48 -17.37 -7.12
C PRO A 9 -6.41 -18.83 -6.63
N GLU A 10 -6.05 -19.75 -7.51
CA GLU A 10 -5.93 -21.18 -7.24
C GLU A 10 -4.75 -21.46 -6.30
N ALA A 11 -3.59 -20.87 -6.54
CA ALA A 11 -2.42 -20.97 -5.69
C ALA A 11 -2.66 -20.37 -4.30
N LEU A 12 -3.42 -19.26 -4.21
CA LEU A 12 -3.84 -18.69 -2.93
C LEU A 12 -4.76 -19.65 -2.19
N LYS A 13 -5.77 -20.23 -2.86
CA LYS A 13 -6.70 -21.22 -2.26
C LYS A 13 -5.98 -22.43 -1.69
N THR A 14 -4.92 -22.91 -2.35
CA THR A 14 -4.12 -24.06 -1.92
C THR A 14 -2.95 -23.71 -1.00
N SER A 15 -2.81 -22.45 -0.60
CA SER A 15 -1.72 -22.01 0.27
C SER A 15 -1.81 -22.66 1.66
N GLN A 16 -0.67 -23.06 2.21
CA GLN A 16 -0.58 -23.54 3.61
C GLN A 16 -0.79 -22.40 4.62
N ASN A 17 -0.64 -21.14 4.19
CA ASN A 17 -0.90 -19.98 5.05
C ASN A 17 -2.41 -19.72 5.13
N PRO A 18 -3.03 -19.76 6.32
CA PRO A 18 -4.48 -19.63 6.48
C PRO A 18 -5.01 -18.26 6.02
N THR A 19 -4.22 -17.19 6.17
CA THR A 19 -4.58 -15.85 5.72
C THR A 19 -4.64 -15.76 4.21
N LEU A 20 -3.63 -16.33 3.52
CA LEU A 20 -3.59 -16.37 2.05
C LEU A 20 -4.68 -17.29 1.47
N ALA A 21 -4.94 -18.43 2.12
CA ALA A 21 -6.05 -19.31 1.76
C ALA A 21 -7.41 -18.61 1.89
N THR A 22 -7.60 -17.83 2.96
CA THR A 22 -8.81 -17.02 3.16
C THR A 22 -8.93 -15.94 2.08
N LEU A 23 -7.83 -15.28 1.73
CA LEU A 23 -7.79 -14.31 0.63
C LEU A 23 -8.16 -14.97 -0.70
N GLY A 24 -7.58 -16.13 -1.02
CA GLY A 24 -7.88 -16.88 -2.25
C GLY A 24 -9.34 -17.32 -2.37
N LYS A 25 -10.01 -17.63 -1.26
CA LYS A 25 -11.46 -17.93 -1.23
C LYS A 25 -12.33 -16.69 -1.51
N LYS A 26 -11.86 -15.51 -1.12
CA LYS A 26 -12.54 -14.22 -1.34
C LYS A 26 -12.21 -13.60 -2.70
N LEU A 27 -11.12 -14.04 -3.34
CA LEU A 27 -10.66 -13.52 -4.62
C LEU A 27 -11.49 -14.15 -5.74
N PHE A 28 -12.35 -13.34 -6.34
CA PHE A 28 -13.19 -13.74 -7.46
C PHE A 28 -12.58 -13.20 -8.76
N LEU A 29 -12.45 -14.08 -9.76
CA LEU A 29 -12.16 -13.68 -11.13
C LEU A 29 -13.48 -13.36 -11.81
N ASP A 30 -13.69 -12.10 -12.19
CA ASP A 30 -14.82 -11.74 -13.04
C ASP A 30 -14.57 -12.22 -14.47
N THR A 31 -15.23 -13.31 -14.85
CA THR A 31 -15.16 -13.91 -16.18
C THR A 31 -15.98 -13.17 -17.23
N ASN A 32 -16.92 -12.32 -16.80
CA ASN A 32 -17.81 -11.55 -17.65
C ASN A 32 -17.24 -10.18 -18.02
N LEU A 33 -16.21 -9.74 -17.29
CA LEU A 33 -15.45 -8.53 -17.56
C LEU A 33 -14.72 -8.64 -18.91
N ARG A 34 -15.28 -7.97 -19.94
CA ARG A 34 -14.68 -7.81 -21.28
C ARG A 34 -14.45 -6.34 -21.66
N PRO A 35 -13.75 -5.55 -20.83
CA PRO A 35 -13.43 -4.17 -21.16
C PRO A 35 -12.52 -4.14 -22.39
N LYS A 36 -12.73 -3.16 -23.28
CA LYS A 36 -11.85 -2.89 -24.43
C LYS A 36 -10.41 -2.59 -23.98
N ASP A 37 -10.27 -1.95 -22.82
CA ASP A 37 -9.00 -1.71 -22.14
C ASP A 37 -9.14 -2.13 -20.67
N PRO A 38 -8.72 -3.35 -20.31
CA PRO A 38 -8.89 -3.88 -18.96
C PRO A 38 -8.09 -3.11 -17.92
N TYR A 39 -6.91 -2.61 -18.28
CA TYR A 39 -6.09 -1.88 -17.33
C TYR A 39 -6.69 -0.52 -17.01
N LYS A 40 -7.16 0.21 -18.02
CA LYS A 40 -7.85 1.50 -17.79
C LYS A 40 -9.11 1.33 -16.94
N PHE A 41 -9.89 0.27 -17.18
CA PHE A 41 -11.06 -0.06 -16.38
C PHE A 41 -10.69 -0.40 -14.93
N LEU A 42 -9.71 -1.29 -14.71
CA LEU A 42 -9.32 -1.71 -13.37
C LEU A 42 -8.74 -0.55 -12.56
N ILE A 43 -7.94 0.31 -13.20
CA ILE A 43 -7.40 1.51 -12.57
C ILE A 43 -8.54 2.46 -12.15
N SER A 44 -9.59 2.64 -12.98
CA SER A 44 -10.73 3.49 -12.58
C SER A 44 -11.47 2.93 -11.37
N LYS A 45 -11.58 1.60 -11.25
CA LYS A 45 -12.16 0.95 -10.06
C LYS A 45 -11.32 1.12 -8.79
N VAL A 46 -9.99 1.13 -8.93
CA VAL A 46 -9.10 1.48 -7.82
C VAL A 46 -9.31 2.94 -7.40
N PHE A 47 -9.46 3.86 -8.37
CA PHE A 47 -9.74 5.26 -8.07
C PHE A 47 -11.07 5.51 -7.37
N GLU A 48 -12.09 4.74 -7.72
CA GLU A 48 -13.40 4.78 -7.06
C GLU A 48 -13.33 4.25 -5.60
N GLY A 49 -12.19 3.71 -5.16
CA GLY A 49 -12.02 3.15 -3.81
C GLY A 49 -12.78 1.84 -3.58
N THR A 50 -13.28 1.21 -4.65
CA THR A 50 -14.14 0.02 -4.57
C THR A 50 -13.37 -1.28 -4.71
N HIS A 51 -12.20 -1.26 -5.36
CA HIS A 51 -11.43 -2.46 -5.69
C HIS A 51 -9.94 -2.29 -5.36
N ALA A 52 -9.30 -3.39 -4.98
CA ALA A 52 -7.86 -3.52 -4.95
C ALA A 52 -7.37 -4.23 -6.22
N LEU A 53 -6.22 -3.82 -6.73
CA LEU A 53 -5.62 -4.39 -7.93
C LEU A 53 -4.40 -5.24 -7.57
N LEU A 54 -4.39 -6.49 -8.04
CA LEU A 54 -3.28 -7.43 -7.87
C LEU A 54 -2.61 -7.67 -9.22
N VAL A 55 -1.44 -7.07 -9.43
CA VAL A 55 -0.64 -7.12 -10.66
C VAL A 55 0.86 -7.06 -10.28
N VAL A 56 1.75 -7.34 -11.23
CA VAL A 56 3.20 -7.19 -11.09
C VAL A 56 3.57 -5.79 -10.57
N GLY A 57 4.48 -5.74 -9.59
CA GLY A 57 4.84 -4.51 -8.87
C GLY A 57 5.34 -3.39 -9.76
N ASP A 58 6.20 -3.68 -10.74
CA ASP A 58 6.76 -2.64 -11.63
C ASP A 58 5.69 -1.97 -12.48
N TYR A 59 4.69 -2.75 -12.92
CA TYR A 59 3.55 -2.22 -13.65
C TYR A 59 2.70 -1.27 -12.79
N LEU A 60 2.51 -1.61 -11.51
CA LEU A 60 1.78 -0.74 -10.57
C LEU A 60 2.53 0.57 -10.35
N ARG A 61 3.85 0.51 -10.10
CA ARG A 61 4.69 1.70 -9.90
C ARG A 61 4.73 2.58 -11.14
N PHE A 62 4.89 1.99 -12.33
CA PHE A 62 4.82 2.70 -13.60
C PHE A 62 3.47 3.38 -13.81
N THR A 63 2.38 2.66 -13.57
CA THR A 63 1.01 3.19 -13.75
C THR A 63 0.74 4.34 -12.79
N GLN A 64 1.15 4.19 -11.53
CA GLN A 64 1.01 5.20 -10.49
C GLN A 64 1.76 6.48 -10.85
N SER A 65 3.02 6.36 -11.28
CA SER A 65 3.85 7.49 -11.72
C SER A 65 3.27 8.16 -12.98
N LYS A 66 2.95 7.37 -14.01
CA LYS A 66 2.37 7.86 -15.27
C LYS A 66 1.04 8.61 -15.08
N LYS A 67 0.22 8.18 -14.12
CA LYS A 67 -1.08 8.80 -13.82
C LYS A 67 -1.00 9.88 -12.72
N LYS A 68 0.17 10.07 -12.09
CA LYS A 68 0.42 11.02 -11.00
C LYS A 68 -0.48 10.79 -9.78
N ILE A 69 -0.65 9.53 -9.39
CA ILE A 69 -1.63 9.12 -8.37
C ILE A 69 -0.97 8.51 -7.13
N THR A 70 0.31 8.80 -6.95
CA THR A 70 1.15 8.34 -5.86
C THR A 70 0.62 8.73 -4.49
N ARG A 71 -0.13 9.84 -4.39
CA ARG A 71 -0.72 10.33 -3.14
C ARG A 71 -2.06 9.68 -2.77
N THR A 72 -2.80 9.19 -3.75
CA THR A 72 -4.15 8.65 -3.56
C THR A 72 -4.19 7.13 -3.60
N THR A 73 -3.09 6.48 -4.00
CA THR A 73 -3.01 5.02 -4.13
C THR A 73 -1.84 4.49 -3.31
N TYR A 74 -2.09 3.37 -2.64
CA TYR A 74 -1.07 2.65 -1.88
C TYR A 74 -0.69 1.36 -2.60
N ILE A 75 0.61 1.10 -2.70
CA ILE A 75 1.15 -0.15 -3.24
C ILE A 75 1.70 -0.88 -2.02
N MET A 76 1.17 -2.07 -1.77
CA MET A 76 1.67 -2.93 -0.71
C MET A 76 3.05 -3.45 -1.14
N ASP A 77 4.06 -3.23 -0.29
CA ASP A 77 5.43 -3.67 -0.58
C ASP A 77 5.62 -5.18 -0.42
N GLU A 78 4.66 -5.85 0.24
CA GLU A 78 4.68 -7.30 0.41
C GLU A 78 4.39 -8.02 -0.90
N THR A 79 5.30 -8.91 -1.27
CA THR A 79 5.14 -9.78 -2.43
C THR A 79 4.31 -10.99 -2.04
N ILE A 80 3.07 -11.05 -2.56
CA ILE A 80 2.12 -12.14 -2.27
C ILE A 80 2.61 -13.47 -2.85
N PHE A 81 3.22 -13.45 -4.03
CA PHE A 81 3.88 -14.60 -4.63
C PHE A 81 5.01 -14.14 -5.55
N ARG A 82 6.07 -14.93 -5.64
CA ARG A 82 7.18 -14.66 -6.56
C ARG A 82 6.82 -15.19 -7.94
N ASN A 83 6.94 -14.33 -8.94
CA ASN A 83 6.86 -14.72 -10.34
C ASN A 83 8.20 -14.48 -11.01
N TYR A 84 8.57 -15.38 -11.92
CA TYR A 84 9.82 -15.27 -12.68
C TYR A 84 9.47 -15.08 -14.15
N MET A 85 9.99 -14.01 -14.75
CA MET A 85 9.88 -13.80 -16.18
C MET A 85 10.83 -14.79 -16.88
N THR A 86 10.27 -15.60 -17.77
CA THR A 86 11.01 -16.67 -18.46
C THR A 86 10.82 -16.53 -19.96
N TRP A 87 11.83 -16.97 -20.73
CA TRP A 87 11.71 -17.11 -22.17
C TRP A 87 11.21 -18.51 -22.50
N LEU A 88 10.11 -18.58 -23.25
CA LEU A 88 9.57 -19.83 -23.75
C LEU A 88 10.24 -20.17 -25.08
N LEU A 89 10.97 -21.28 -25.08
CA LEU A 89 11.71 -21.80 -26.22
C LEU A 89 11.09 -23.14 -26.66
N PRO A 90 11.03 -23.46 -27.96
CA PRO A 90 10.58 -24.76 -28.42
C PRO A 90 11.39 -25.90 -27.79
N GLN A 91 10.72 -27.00 -27.48
CA GLN A 91 11.37 -28.17 -26.91
C GLN A 91 12.48 -28.68 -27.84
N HIS A 92 13.62 -29.06 -27.28
CA HIS A 92 14.81 -29.55 -28.01
C HIS A 92 15.47 -28.53 -28.95
N THR A 93 15.24 -27.22 -28.77
CA THR A 93 16.01 -26.23 -29.52
C THR A 93 17.50 -26.24 -29.11
N PRO A 94 18.45 -26.22 -30.07
CA PRO A 94 19.87 -26.23 -29.76
C PRO A 94 20.33 -24.94 -29.07
N TYR A 95 19.53 -23.86 -29.14
CA TYR A 95 19.89 -22.56 -28.60
C TYR A 95 19.70 -22.44 -27.09
N THR A 96 19.00 -23.38 -26.44
CA THR A 96 18.71 -23.29 -25.00
C THR A 96 19.98 -23.15 -24.18
N ALA A 97 21.00 -24.00 -24.43
CA ALA A 97 22.25 -23.97 -23.67
C ALA A 97 23.01 -22.65 -23.87
N THR A 98 23.13 -22.20 -25.12
CA THR A 98 23.79 -20.94 -25.47
C THR A 98 23.07 -19.75 -24.83
N PHE A 99 21.73 -19.71 -24.93
CA PHE A 99 20.92 -18.64 -24.37
C PHE A 99 21.02 -18.59 -22.84
N SER A 100 20.88 -19.73 -22.17
CA SER A 100 21.05 -19.84 -20.72
C SER A 100 22.43 -19.38 -20.27
N HIS A 101 23.50 -19.80 -20.96
CA HIS A 101 24.88 -19.39 -20.63
C HIS A 101 25.04 -17.86 -20.68
N HIS A 102 24.62 -17.22 -21.78
CA HIS A 102 24.75 -15.77 -21.91
C HIS A 102 23.84 -15.00 -20.94
N MET A 103 22.63 -15.49 -20.68
CA MET A 103 21.74 -14.90 -19.68
C MET A 103 22.34 -14.94 -18.28
N THR A 104 22.93 -16.07 -17.89
CA THR A 104 23.65 -16.18 -16.62
C THR A 104 24.80 -15.18 -16.56
N ARG A 105 25.60 -15.05 -17.62
CA ARG A 105 26.67 -14.05 -17.66
C ARG A 105 26.15 -12.61 -17.54
N LEU A 106 25.03 -12.27 -18.18
CA LEU A 106 24.41 -10.94 -18.04
C LEU A 106 23.94 -10.64 -16.61
N LEU A 107 23.48 -11.66 -15.90
CA LEU A 107 23.12 -11.58 -14.48
C LEU A 107 24.37 -11.42 -13.60
N GLU A 108 25.37 -12.29 -13.77
CA GLU A 108 26.61 -12.32 -12.98
C GLU A 108 27.42 -11.03 -13.12
N THR A 109 27.48 -10.47 -14.33
CA THR A 109 28.15 -9.19 -14.59
C THR A 109 27.35 -7.98 -14.11
N GLY A 110 26.10 -8.16 -13.65
CA GLY A 110 25.22 -7.08 -13.21
C GLY A 110 24.69 -6.20 -14.34
N ILE A 111 24.96 -6.55 -15.61
CA ILE A 111 24.50 -5.79 -16.78
C ILE A 111 22.97 -5.71 -16.77
N LEU A 112 22.28 -6.83 -16.50
CA LEU A 112 20.82 -6.83 -16.44
C LEU A 112 20.28 -5.90 -15.35
N ALA A 113 20.89 -5.88 -14.17
CA ALA A 113 20.48 -5.02 -13.07
C ALA A 113 20.70 -3.52 -13.40
N LYS A 114 21.78 -3.21 -14.13
CA LYS A 114 22.04 -1.86 -14.64
C LYS A 114 20.99 -1.44 -15.67
N LEU A 115 20.76 -2.24 -16.71
CA LEU A 115 19.73 -1.93 -17.73
C LEU A 115 18.36 -1.77 -17.10
N TYR A 116 18.01 -2.62 -16.14
CA TYR A 116 16.75 -2.51 -15.40
C TYR A 116 16.65 -1.17 -14.65
N ARG A 117 17.69 -0.80 -13.90
CA ARG A 117 17.71 0.46 -13.15
C ARG A 117 17.64 1.68 -14.05
N ASP A 118 18.36 1.67 -15.17
CA ASP A 118 18.37 2.76 -16.15
C ASP A 118 16.98 2.89 -16.81
N HIS A 119 16.37 1.77 -17.19
CA HIS A 119 15.04 1.77 -17.79
C HIS A 119 13.94 2.19 -16.79
N VAL A 120 13.99 1.69 -15.56
CA VAL A 120 13.01 2.07 -14.53
C VAL A 120 13.21 3.51 -14.07
N GLY A 121 14.45 3.95 -13.90
CA GLY A 121 14.78 5.32 -13.50
C GLY A 121 14.36 6.37 -14.52
N THR A 122 14.31 6.01 -15.81
CA THR A 122 13.78 6.90 -16.86
C THR A 122 12.26 6.93 -16.91
N LEU A 123 11.60 5.85 -16.49
CA LEU A 123 10.14 5.71 -16.58
C LEU A 123 9.38 6.13 -15.31
N ILE A 124 10.00 5.98 -14.14
CA ILE A 124 9.33 6.18 -12.85
C ILE A 124 9.96 7.37 -12.16
N THR A 125 9.21 8.47 -12.08
CA THR A 125 9.58 9.61 -11.25
C THR A 125 9.56 9.18 -9.79
N HIS A 126 10.60 9.48 -9.02
CA HIS A 126 10.68 9.19 -7.58
C HIS A 126 9.77 10.13 -6.78
N ASP A 127 8.46 9.97 -6.96
CA ASP A 127 7.50 10.50 -6.00
C ASP A 127 7.46 9.54 -4.81
N THR A 128 7.76 10.05 -3.62
CA THR A 128 7.58 9.29 -2.40
C THR A 128 6.09 9.02 -2.20
N GLN A 129 5.72 7.76 -1.95
CA GLN A 129 4.38 7.45 -1.46
C GLN A 129 4.21 8.08 -0.09
N VAL A 130 3.57 9.24 -0.06
CA VAL A 130 3.24 9.92 1.19
C VAL A 130 2.07 9.16 1.81
N ARG A 131 2.33 8.45 2.91
CA ARG A 131 1.31 7.72 3.66
C ARG A 131 0.53 8.73 4.50
N GLY A 132 -0.56 9.24 3.94
CA GLY A 132 -1.33 10.35 4.51
C GLY A 132 -0.63 11.69 4.33
N ASP A 133 -1.35 12.79 4.54
CA ASP A 133 -0.73 14.11 4.67
C ASP A 133 0.17 14.05 5.92
N GLY A 134 1.46 13.72 5.73
CA GLY A 134 2.49 13.70 6.78
C GLY A 134 2.76 15.07 7.40
N VAL A 135 1.86 16.03 7.18
CA VAL A 135 1.83 17.32 7.84
C VAL A 135 1.03 17.12 9.11
N LEU A 136 1.73 17.17 10.25
CA LEU A 136 1.11 17.18 11.56
C LEU A 136 0.19 18.40 11.65
N ASN A 137 -1.10 18.20 11.41
CA ASN A 137 -2.07 19.29 11.46
C ASN A 137 -2.48 19.56 12.91
N LEU A 138 -2.85 20.81 13.18
CA LEU A 138 -3.32 21.25 14.50
C LEU A 138 -4.51 20.42 15.00
N SER A 139 -5.29 19.84 14.09
CA SER A 139 -6.40 18.91 14.38
C SER A 139 -5.96 17.67 15.15
N HIS A 140 -4.75 17.15 14.91
CA HIS A 140 -4.21 16.01 15.64
C HIS A 140 -3.83 16.35 17.09
N LEU A 141 -3.59 17.64 17.39
CA LEU A 141 -3.29 18.14 18.73
C LEU A 141 -4.51 18.69 19.47
N GLN A 142 -5.69 18.72 18.83
CA GLN A 142 -6.91 19.32 19.38
C GLN A 142 -7.32 18.71 20.72
N GLY A 143 -7.14 17.38 20.88
CA GLY A 143 -7.44 16.70 22.14
C GLY A 143 -6.61 17.21 23.32
N ALA A 144 -5.31 17.50 23.11
CA ALA A 144 -4.44 18.03 24.15
C ALA A 144 -4.85 19.46 24.56
N PHE A 145 -5.25 20.30 23.60
CA PHE A 145 -5.75 21.64 23.89
C PHE A 145 -7.10 21.64 24.62
N ILE A 146 -8.01 20.72 24.27
CA ILE A 146 -9.28 20.56 24.97
C ILE A 146 -9.04 20.14 26.44
N LEU A 147 -8.15 19.18 26.67
CA LEU A 147 -7.76 18.74 28.01
C LEU A 147 -7.14 19.87 28.83
N LEU A 148 -6.29 20.70 28.21
CA LEU A 148 -5.67 21.86 28.86
C LEU A 148 -6.74 22.86 29.34
N VAL A 149 -7.68 23.24 28.46
CA VAL A 149 -8.74 24.20 28.78
C VAL A 149 -9.66 23.66 29.87
N LEU A 150 -10.05 22.39 29.80
CA LEU A 150 -10.86 21.75 30.83
C LEU A 150 -10.12 21.66 32.17
N GLY A 151 -8.85 21.29 32.15
CA GLY A 151 -8.02 21.23 33.35
C GLY A 151 -7.88 22.59 34.04
N LEU A 152 -7.64 23.64 33.26
CA LEU A 152 -7.62 25.03 33.75
C LEU A 152 -8.99 25.46 34.32
N GLY A 153 -10.09 25.10 33.65
CA GLY A 153 -11.44 25.38 34.13
C GLY A 153 -11.74 24.73 35.49
N VAL A 154 -11.38 23.45 35.65
CA VAL A 154 -11.55 22.73 36.93
C VAL A 154 -10.69 23.34 38.03
N ALA A 155 -9.42 23.63 37.74
CA ALA A 155 -8.52 24.26 38.70
C ALA A 155 -9.04 25.63 39.16
N PHE A 156 -9.60 26.41 38.25
CA PHE A 156 -10.21 27.71 38.55
C PHE A 156 -11.45 27.58 39.44
N ILE A 157 -12.32 26.59 39.19
CA ILE A 157 -13.49 26.31 40.04
C ILE A 157 -13.06 25.91 41.46
N VAL A 158 -12.06 25.04 41.58
CA VAL A 158 -11.52 24.61 42.89
C VAL A 158 -11.00 25.83 43.67
N LEU A 159 -10.25 26.71 43.01
CA LEU A 159 -9.70 27.92 43.63
C LEU A 159 -10.81 28.90 44.09
N LEU A 160 -11.90 29.03 43.33
CA LEU A 160 -13.06 29.82 43.73
C LEU A 160 -13.78 29.23 44.97
N LEU A 161 -13.97 27.91 45.00
CA LEU A 161 -14.59 27.22 46.13
C LEU A 161 -13.74 27.35 47.40
N GLU A 162 -12.42 27.22 47.28
CA GLU A 162 -11.49 27.40 48.39
C GLU A 162 -11.56 28.84 48.94
N ARG A 163 -11.62 29.84 48.05
CA ARG A 163 -11.77 31.25 48.45
C ARG A 163 -13.09 31.55 49.15
N LEU A 164 -14.18 30.90 48.75
CA LEU A 164 -15.49 31.06 49.39
C LEU A 164 -15.51 30.37 50.76
N THR A 165 -14.99 29.15 50.85
CA THR A 165 -14.92 28.38 52.11
C THR A 165 -14.06 29.11 53.14
N ASN A 166 -12.88 29.61 52.75
CA ASN A 166 -11.97 30.34 53.64
C ASN A 166 -12.48 31.72 54.10
N LYS A 167 -13.53 32.27 53.48
CA LYS A 167 -14.17 33.52 53.92
C LYS A 167 -15.25 33.31 54.98
N THR A 168 -15.65 32.07 55.26
CA THR A 168 -16.64 31.76 56.29
C THR A 168 -15.92 31.63 57.63
N PRO A 169 -16.05 32.59 58.57
CA PRO A 169 -15.47 32.43 59.90
C PRO A 169 -16.14 31.24 60.61
N PRO A 170 -15.40 30.47 61.43
CA PRO A 170 -15.97 29.38 62.21
C PRO A 170 -17.10 29.93 63.09
N SER A 171 -18.28 29.32 63.00
CA SER A 171 -19.38 29.61 63.93
C SER A 171 -18.91 29.30 65.35
N PRO A 172 -19.14 30.20 66.33
CA PRO A 172 -18.73 29.96 67.70
C PRO A 172 -19.38 28.66 68.23
N PRO A 173 -18.64 27.83 68.98
CA PRO A 173 -19.18 26.61 69.54
C PRO A 173 -20.32 26.92 70.54
N PRO A 174 -21.30 26.01 70.67
CA PRO A 174 -22.45 26.17 71.57
C PRO A 174 -22.05 26.19 73.05
#